data_AF-A0A2T5DW95-F1
#
_entry.id   AF-A0A2T5DW95-F1
#
_cell.length_a   1.000
_cell.length_b   1.000
_cell.length_c   1.000
_cell.angle_alpha   90.00
_cell.angle_beta   90.00
_cell.angle_gamma   90.00
#
_symmetry.space_group_name_H-M   'P 1'
#
loop_
_entity.id
_entity.type
_entity.pdbx_description
1 polymer ?
#
loop_
_entity_poly.entity_id
_entity_poly.type
_entity_poly.pdbx_seq_one_letter_code
_entity_poly.pdbx_strand_id
1 'polypeptide(L)'
;MDIIGRTAPTTLKPQISAPAVPTSIDMLGVPEVVIENLVLKHLSAYPKSDVLELSNYLCVVTHIVESALAVLRTKSLIEVFQPTSNLSLSSASHSHVRYSLSEKGLEEADLAFKRDAYLGPAPVSLTQYSDVVKQQDLRAELVTRPHVEAALNDVYGVDKMISVLGPAINSGRALLLYGHAGTGKTFVASRIVNALHTSVFIPYAVYALGNIIKVFSAQHHKPLDSNGSDQSISLKDQYDKRWLNCERPNIQVGGELTMDMLEVNHSENSRVWLAPVQMMANNGIFIIDDLGRQPMPVDALLNRWIVPMEYSFDYLSLPNGQQITMPFVLTLAFSTNLNPKKISDPAFLRRLGYKIEFKPLSQRDYEALWMSVVAEKEMELQDGFFERLSQMHTLLKVPLFPCLPKDLVGISKDILSFEQLPPVITFDILSMAWEVYFTSDGHEEENNE
;
A
#
# COMPACT_ATOMS: atom_id res chain seq x y z
N MET A 1 -23.03 -6.67 -17.20
CA MET A 1 -22.73 -5.49 -18.04
C MET A 1 -23.61 -4.38 -17.52
N ASP A 2 -23.04 -3.42 -16.81
CA ASP A 2 -23.77 -2.20 -16.49
C ASP A 2 -23.68 -1.23 -17.68
N ILE A 3 -24.63 -0.31 -17.73
CA ILE A 3 -24.98 0.57 -18.87
C ILE A 3 -23.82 1.47 -19.36
N ILE A 4 -22.66 1.45 -18.68
CA ILE A 4 -21.47 2.26 -18.98
C ILE A 4 -20.32 1.41 -19.58
N GLY A 5 -20.49 0.11 -19.79
CA GLY A 5 -19.42 -0.72 -20.37
C GLY A 5 -18.17 -0.82 -19.49
N ARG A 6 -18.25 -0.40 -18.21
CA ARG A 6 -17.24 -0.75 -17.21
C ARG A 6 -17.27 -2.25 -17.05
N THR A 7 -16.20 -2.92 -17.45
CA THR A 7 -15.91 -4.28 -17.01
C THR A 7 -16.07 -4.31 -15.48
N ALA A 8 -16.83 -5.27 -14.97
CA ALA A 8 -16.92 -5.54 -13.53
C ALA A 8 -15.51 -5.57 -12.93
N PRO A 9 -15.31 -5.19 -11.65
CA PRO A 9 -13.99 -5.30 -11.03
C PRO A 9 -13.51 -6.74 -11.26
N THR A 10 -12.45 -6.89 -12.05
CA THR A 10 -11.80 -8.17 -12.28
C THR A 10 -11.50 -8.72 -10.90
N THR A 11 -12.16 -9.81 -10.51
CA THR A 11 -11.93 -10.45 -9.23
C THR A 11 -10.46 -10.87 -9.19
N LEU A 12 -9.65 -10.10 -8.46
CA LEU A 12 -8.23 -10.37 -8.31
C LEU A 12 -8.08 -11.77 -7.73
N LYS A 13 -7.16 -12.56 -8.30
CA LYS A 13 -6.94 -13.93 -7.85
C LYS A 13 -5.70 -13.99 -6.96
N PRO A 14 -5.77 -14.68 -5.80
CA PRO A 14 -4.58 -14.95 -5.01
C PRO A 14 -3.54 -15.71 -5.84
N GLN A 15 -2.29 -15.26 -5.82
CA GLN A 15 -1.22 -15.91 -6.57
C GLN A 15 -0.82 -17.27 -5.96
N ILE A 16 -1.03 -17.44 -4.66
CA ILE A 16 -0.72 -18.66 -3.93
C ILE A 16 -1.98 -19.27 -3.34
N SER A 17 -1.90 -20.54 -2.96
CA SER A 17 -2.93 -21.15 -2.10
C SER A 17 -3.03 -20.38 -0.79
N ALA A 18 -4.26 -20.24 -0.27
CA ALA A 18 -4.48 -19.49 0.94
C ALA A 18 -3.72 -20.10 2.15
N PRO A 19 -3.17 -19.28 3.06
CA PRO A 19 -2.46 -19.76 4.24
C PRO A 19 -3.33 -20.69 5.10
N ALA A 20 -2.75 -21.83 5.52
CA ALA A 20 -3.47 -22.85 6.27
C ALA A 20 -3.83 -22.36 7.69
N VAL A 21 -5.08 -22.60 8.10
CA VAL A 21 -5.56 -22.27 9.45
C VAL A 21 -4.74 -23.06 10.50
N PRO A 22 -4.10 -22.39 11.47
CA PRO A 22 -3.36 -23.09 12.51
C PRO A 22 -4.32 -23.84 13.44
N THR A 23 -4.10 -25.14 13.61
CA THR A 23 -4.91 -26.02 14.47
C THR A 23 -4.20 -26.45 15.75
N SER A 24 -3.07 -25.81 16.07
CA SER A 24 -2.30 -26.02 17.29
C SER A 24 -1.45 -24.80 17.59
N ILE A 25 -0.99 -24.68 18.84
CA ILE A 25 -0.04 -23.65 19.27
C ILE A 25 1.27 -23.73 18.48
N ASP A 26 1.80 -24.95 18.27
CA ASP A 26 3.06 -25.15 17.53
C ASP A 26 2.98 -24.60 16.09
N MET A 27 1.81 -24.76 15.44
CA MET A 27 1.56 -24.22 14.10
C MET A 27 1.53 -22.68 14.05
N LEU A 28 1.32 -21.99 15.18
CA LEU A 28 1.38 -20.53 15.20
C LEU A 28 2.79 -20.00 14.92
N GLY A 29 3.82 -20.80 15.22
CA GLY A 29 5.23 -20.41 15.07
C GLY A 29 5.70 -19.31 16.03
N VAL A 30 4.91 -19.01 17.07
CA VAL A 30 5.22 -17.98 18.08
C VAL A 30 5.14 -18.58 19.49
N PRO A 31 5.91 -18.05 20.46
CA PRO A 31 5.86 -18.56 21.82
C PRO A 31 4.48 -18.42 22.47
N GLU A 32 4.07 -19.41 23.28
CA GLU A 32 2.78 -19.43 23.99
C GLU A 32 2.52 -18.15 24.80
N VAL A 33 3.56 -17.64 25.46
CA VAL A 33 3.48 -16.41 26.27
C VAL A 33 3.03 -15.19 25.46
N VAL A 34 3.27 -15.17 24.13
CA VAL A 34 2.78 -14.10 23.25
C VAL A 34 1.25 -14.14 23.17
N ILE A 35 0.68 -15.34 23.06
CA ILE A 35 -0.77 -15.54 23.02
C ILE A 35 -1.38 -15.25 24.39
N GLU A 36 -0.77 -15.71 25.48
CA GLU A 36 -1.19 -15.37 26.85
C GLU A 36 -1.25 -13.86 27.07
N ASN A 37 -0.21 -13.13 26.67
CA ASN A 37 -0.15 -11.68 26.80
C ASN A 37 -1.21 -10.98 25.92
N LEU A 38 -1.46 -11.48 24.72
CA LEU A 38 -2.54 -10.93 23.86
C LEU A 38 -3.92 -11.16 24.48
N VAL A 39 -4.18 -12.33 25.05
CA VAL A 39 -5.44 -12.61 25.76
C VAL A 39 -5.60 -11.65 26.95
N LEU A 40 -4.54 -11.42 27.74
CA LEU A 40 -4.57 -10.43 28.83
C LEU A 40 -4.91 -9.03 28.32
N LYS A 41 -4.24 -8.57 27.25
CA LYS A 41 -4.49 -7.24 26.66
C LYS A 41 -5.91 -7.10 26.11
N HIS A 42 -6.43 -8.13 25.43
CA HIS A 42 -7.80 -8.14 24.93
C HIS A 42 -8.82 -8.15 26.06
N LEU A 43 -8.61 -8.90 27.14
CA LEU A 43 -9.49 -8.89 28.31
C LEU A 43 -9.42 -7.58 29.11
N SER A 44 -8.29 -6.88 29.08
CA SER A 44 -8.14 -5.53 29.65
C SER A 44 -8.93 -4.50 28.82
N ALA A 45 -8.81 -4.54 27.50
CA ALA A 45 -9.50 -3.63 26.58
C ALA A 45 -11.01 -3.93 26.45
N TYR A 46 -11.37 -5.21 26.47
CA TYR A 46 -12.73 -5.73 26.31
C TYR A 46 -13.03 -6.71 27.47
N PRO A 47 -13.42 -6.21 28.64
CA PRO A 47 -13.75 -7.06 29.78
C PRO A 47 -14.99 -7.92 29.55
N LYS A 48 -15.06 -9.08 30.20
CA LYS A 48 -16.19 -10.03 30.13
C LYS A 48 -16.39 -10.66 28.75
N SER A 49 -15.31 -10.82 27.98
CA SER A 49 -15.35 -11.55 26.72
C SER A 49 -15.46 -13.06 26.90
N ASP A 50 -16.10 -13.73 25.94
CA ASP A 50 -16.11 -15.19 25.86
C ASP A 50 -14.99 -15.74 24.94
N VAL A 51 -14.87 -17.07 24.88
CA VAL A 51 -13.83 -17.75 24.08
C VAL A 51 -13.96 -17.46 22.59
N LEU A 52 -15.19 -17.32 22.08
CA LEU A 52 -15.45 -17.08 20.66
C LEU A 52 -15.06 -15.65 20.27
N GLU A 53 -15.40 -14.68 21.12
CA GLU A 53 -14.98 -13.28 20.94
C GLU A 53 -13.46 -13.16 20.94
N LEU A 54 -12.78 -13.75 21.93
CA LEU A 54 -11.31 -13.77 21.99
C LEU A 54 -10.69 -14.48 20.77
N SER A 55 -11.28 -15.59 20.33
CA SER A 55 -10.85 -16.33 19.13
C SER A 55 -10.95 -15.44 17.88
N ASN A 56 -12.02 -14.65 17.75
CA ASN A 56 -12.18 -13.69 16.66
C ASN A 56 -11.17 -12.54 16.76
N TYR A 57 -10.93 -11.99 17.95
CA TYR A 57 -9.96 -10.91 18.16
C TYR A 57 -8.53 -11.34 17.84
N LEU A 58 -8.14 -12.55 18.27
CA LEU A 58 -6.81 -13.10 18.01
C LEU A 58 -6.70 -13.76 16.63
N CYS A 59 -7.81 -13.98 15.92
CA CYS A 59 -7.86 -14.72 14.66
C CYS A 59 -7.25 -16.13 14.74
N VAL A 60 -7.45 -16.81 15.87
CA VAL A 60 -6.99 -18.20 16.11
C VAL A 60 -8.17 -19.07 16.53
N VAL A 61 -8.07 -20.37 16.30
CA VAL A 61 -9.08 -21.35 16.71
C VAL A 61 -9.29 -21.39 18.23
N THR A 62 -10.51 -21.69 18.67
CA THR A 62 -10.94 -21.57 20.08
C THR A 62 -10.08 -22.37 21.06
N HIS A 63 -9.61 -23.57 20.69
CA HIS A 63 -8.80 -24.40 21.59
C HIS A 63 -7.45 -23.77 21.94
N ILE A 64 -6.88 -22.91 21.08
CA ILE A 64 -5.65 -22.16 21.37
C ILE A 64 -5.94 -21.13 22.46
N VAL A 65 -7.08 -20.46 22.37
CA VAL A 65 -7.54 -19.48 23.38
C VAL A 65 -7.85 -20.19 24.70
N GLU A 66 -8.52 -21.34 24.67
CA GLU A 66 -8.83 -22.13 25.87
C GLU A 66 -7.56 -22.58 26.61
N SER A 67 -6.53 -22.99 25.87
CA SER A 67 -5.23 -23.33 26.43
C SER A 67 -4.58 -22.12 27.15
N ALA A 68 -4.56 -20.95 26.50
CA ALA A 68 -4.06 -19.72 27.11
C ALA A 68 -4.87 -19.32 28.36
N LEU A 69 -6.20 -19.38 28.29
CA LEU A 69 -7.08 -19.10 29.44
C LEU A 69 -6.84 -20.07 30.61
N ALA A 70 -6.58 -21.36 30.34
CA ALA A 70 -6.26 -22.33 31.39
C ALA A 70 -4.96 -21.98 32.13
N VAL A 71 -3.93 -21.53 31.40
CA VAL A 71 -2.67 -21.06 31.99
C VAL A 71 -2.89 -19.79 32.82
N LEU A 72 -3.58 -18.80 32.27
CA LEU A 72 -3.89 -17.55 32.97
C LEU A 72 -4.74 -17.78 34.23
N ARG A 73 -5.67 -18.75 34.18
CA ARG A 73 -6.47 -19.16 35.35
C ARG A 73 -5.62 -19.82 36.42
N THR A 74 -4.68 -20.68 36.04
CA THR A 74 -3.74 -21.34 36.98
C THR A 74 -2.85 -20.30 37.67
N LYS A 75 -2.50 -19.20 36.97
CA LYS A 75 -1.75 -18.06 37.52
C LYS A 75 -2.61 -17.08 38.35
N SER A 76 -3.91 -17.35 38.48
CA SER A 76 -4.91 -16.48 39.11
C SER A 76 -4.96 -15.06 38.52
N LEU A 77 -4.77 -14.95 37.20
CA LEU A 77 -4.81 -13.67 36.48
C LEU A 77 -6.22 -13.36 35.95
N ILE A 78 -7.06 -14.38 35.75
CA ILE A 78 -8.42 -14.23 35.24
C ILE A 78 -9.46 -14.80 36.20
N GLU A 79 -10.66 -14.23 36.13
CA GLU A 79 -11.86 -14.65 36.83
C GLU A 79 -12.89 -15.17 35.83
N VAL A 80 -13.67 -16.17 36.26
CA VAL A 80 -14.66 -16.84 35.44
C VAL A 80 -16.06 -16.41 35.90
N PHE A 81 -16.82 -15.80 35.00
CA PHE A 81 -18.20 -15.40 35.22
C PHE A 81 -19.12 -16.37 34.49
N GLN A 82 -19.93 -17.10 35.26
CA GLN A 82 -21.05 -17.83 34.70
C GLN A 82 -22.29 -16.94 34.76
N PRO A 83 -23.02 -16.73 33.65
CA PRO A 83 -24.29 -16.03 33.72
C PRO A 83 -25.25 -16.83 34.60
N THR A 84 -25.68 -16.23 35.71
CA THR A 84 -26.72 -16.79 36.59
C THR A 84 -28.07 -16.68 35.88
N SER A 85 -28.47 -17.68 35.08
CA SER A 85 -29.83 -17.73 34.53
C SER A 85 -30.77 -18.49 35.47
N ASN A 86 -31.43 -17.72 36.34
CA ASN A 86 -32.74 -18.06 36.92
C ASN A 86 -33.88 -17.76 35.91
N LEU A 87 -33.68 -18.06 34.63
CA LEU A 87 -34.68 -17.80 33.58
C LEU A 87 -34.77 -19.01 32.63
N SER A 88 -35.79 -19.81 32.93
CA SER A 88 -36.58 -20.73 32.10
C SER A 88 -36.02 -21.23 30.75
N LEU A 89 -36.01 -22.57 30.65
CA LEU A 89 -35.93 -23.36 29.43
C LEU A 89 -36.67 -22.73 28.23
N SER A 90 -35.93 -22.41 27.18
CA SER A 90 -36.25 -22.83 25.80
C SER A 90 -35.12 -22.42 24.85
N SER A 91 -34.83 -23.32 23.91
CA SER A 91 -33.86 -23.24 22.78
C SER A 91 -32.35 -23.27 23.11
N ALA A 92 -31.69 -24.26 22.52
CA ALA A 92 -30.27 -24.54 22.59
C ALA A 92 -29.40 -23.32 22.29
N SER A 93 -28.61 -22.88 23.25
CA SER A 93 -27.35 -22.15 23.02
C SER A 93 -26.56 -22.15 24.33
N HIS A 94 -25.28 -22.46 24.22
CA HIS A 94 -24.36 -22.68 25.32
C HIS A 94 -24.40 -21.52 26.34
N SER A 95 -24.40 -21.83 27.64
CA SER A 95 -24.12 -20.82 28.66
C SER A 95 -22.70 -20.26 28.40
N HIS A 96 -22.62 -19.07 27.81
CA HIS A 96 -21.35 -18.45 27.44
C HIS A 96 -20.59 -18.09 28.71
N VAL A 97 -19.63 -18.94 29.09
CA VAL A 97 -18.66 -18.65 30.15
C VAL A 97 -17.86 -17.42 29.73
N ARG A 98 -17.91 -16.37 30.56
CA ARG A 98 -17.20 -15.11 30.30
C ARG A 98 -16.00 -14.98 31.20
N TYR A 99 -14.96 -14.34 30.69
CA TYR A 99 -13.70 -14.15 31.40
C TYR A 99 -13.45 -12.66 31.62
N SER A 100 -12.90 -12.31 32.77
CA SER A 100 -12.40 -10.97 33.06
C SER A 100 -11.05 -11.07 33.73
N LEU A 101 -10.27 -10.00 33.71
CA LEU A 101 -9.06 -9.91 34.52
C LEU A 101 -9.42 -9.79 36.00
N SER A 102 -8.63 -10.47 36.84
CA SER A 102 -8.52 -10.18 38.27
C SER A 102 -7.71 -8.90 38.49
N GLU A 103 -7.61 -8.42 39.74
CA GLU A 103 -6.73 -7.29 40.09
C GLU A 103 -5.27 -7.54 39.67
N LYS A 104 -4.72 -8.72 39.99
CA LYS A 104 -3.38 -9.14 39.55
C LYS A 104 -3.28 -9.25 38.02
N GLY A 105 -4.37 -9.66 37.36
CA GLY A 105 -4.45 -9.71 35.91
C GLY A 105 -4.37 -8.34 35.26
N LEU A 106 -5.01 -7.33 35.85
CA LEU A 106 -4.94 -5.93 35.40
C LEU A 106 -3.52 -5.39 35.52
N GLU A 107 -2.82 -5.65 36.62
CA GLU A 107 -1.41 -5.26 36.79
C GLU A 107 -0.50 -5.89 35.74
N GLU A 108 -0.66 -7.20 35.46
CA GLU A 108 0.11 -7.89 34.42
C GLU A 108 -0.24 -7.38 33.01
N ALA A 109 -1.51 -7.05 32.74
CA ALA A 109 -1.91 -6.45 31.47
C ALA A 109 -1.26 -5.07 31.28
N ASP A 110 -1.21 -4.24 32.31
CA ASP A 110 -0.52 -2.93 32.28
C ASP A 110 0.98 -3.09 32.01
N LEU A 111 1.63 -4.08 32.63
CA LEU A 111 3.03 -4.41 32.33
C LEU A 111 3.22 -4.89 30.89
N ALA A 112 2.28 -5.68 30.36
CA ALA A 112 2.31 -6.12 28.98
C ALA A 112 2.16 -4.94 28.00
N PHE A 113 1.22 -4.02 28.25
CA PHE A 113 1.05 -2.79 27.43
C PHE A 113 2.23 -1.82 27.52
N LYS A 114 2.97 -1.82 28.64
CA LYS A 114 4.21 -1.04 28.78
C LYS A 114 5.35 -1.59 27.91
N ARG A 115 5.41 -2.91 27.74
CA ARG A 115 6.44 -3.56 26.89
C ARG A 115 6.15 -3.39 25.41
N ASP A 116 4.90 -3.62 25.03
CA ASP A 116 4.41 -3.39 23.67
C ASP A 116 2.91 -3.11 23.73
N ALA A 117 2.45 -2.07 23.04
CA ALA A 117 1.04 -1.70 23.04
C ALA A 117 0.25 -2.35 21.89
N TYR A 118 0.79 -3.40 21.28
CA TYR A 118 0.11 -4.10 20.20
C TYR A 118 -1.16 -4.78 20.73
N LEU A 119 -2.30 -4.40 20.13
CA LEU A 119 -3.62 -4.98 20.36
C LEU A 119 -4.23 -5.32 19.00
N GLY A 120 -4.37 -6.61 18.71
CA GLY A 120 -4.84 -7.11 17.42
C GLY A 120 -4.76 -8.64 17.34
N PRO A 121 -4.87 -9.20 16.12
CA PRO A 121 -4.70 -10.61 15.86
C PRO A 121 -3.35 -11.17 16.33
N ALA A 122 -3.28 -12.48 16.57
CA ALA A 122 -2.02 -13.13 16.88
C ALA A 122 -1.02 -12.92 15.71
N PRO A 123 0.24 -12.56 15.99
CA PRO A 123 1.23 -12.37 14.93
C PRO A 123 1.59 -13.70 14.27
N VAL A 124 2.08 -13.61 13.04
CA VAL A 124 2.71 -14.74 12.34
C VAL A 124 4.21 -14.73 12.62
N SER A 125 4.86 -15.88 12.58
CA SER A 125 6.32 -15.92 12.74
C SER A 125 7.05 -15.26 11.57
N LEU A 126 8.25 -14.73 11.80
CA LEU A 126 9.10 -14.19 10.73
C LEU A 126 9.38 -15.23 9.61
N THR A 127 9.47 -16.52 9.97
CA THR A 127 9.64 -17.62 9.01
C THR A 127 8.41 -17.76 8.13
N GLN A 128 7.21 -17.83 8.71
CA GLN A 128 5.95 -17.89 7.96
C GLN A 128 5.76 -16.67 7.06
N TYR A 129 6.04 -15.46 7.58
CA TYR A 129 6.08 -14.24 6.79
C TYR A 129 7.00 -14.38 5.58
N SER A 130 8.23 -14.85 5.82
CA SER A 130 9.25 -14.98 4.78
C SER A 130 8.85 -15.97 3.68
N ASP A 131 8.24 -17.09 4.06
CA ASP A 131 7.82 -18.13 3.12
C ASP A 131 6.66 -17.66 2.25
N VAL A 132 5.64 -17.03 2.84
CA VAL A 132 4.49 -16.49 2.10
C VAL A 132 4.93 -15.38 1.15
N VAL A 133 5.77 -14.44 1.61
CA VAL A 133 6.26 -13.36 0.73
C VAL A 133 7.05 -13.91 -0.47
N LYS A 134 7.89 -14.93 -0.28
CA LYS A 134 8.64 -15.55 -1.38
C LYS A 134 7.75 -16.28 -2.39
N GLN A 135 6.68 -16.92 -1.93
CA GLN A 135 5.76 -17.64 -2.82
C GLN A 135 4.89 -16.68 -3.66
N GLN A 136 4.64 -15.46 -3.16
CA GLN A 136 3.83 -14.41 -3.81
C GLN A 136 4.65 -13.46 -4.70
N ASP A 137 5.83 -13.92 -5.12
CA ASP A 137 6.72 -13.14 -5.96
C ASP A 137 6.10 -12.88 -7.33
N LEU A 138 6.06 -11.62 -7.75
CA LEU A 138 5.60 -11.19 -9.08
C LEU A 138 6.29 -11.97 -10.21
N ARG A 139 7.53 -12.42 -9.98
CA ARG A 139 8.34 -13.14 -10.96
C ARG A 139 7.91 -14.60 -11.16
N ALA A 140 7.05 -15.15 -10.28
CA ALA A 140 6.53 -16.50 -10.45
C ALA A 140 5.51 -16.62 -11.59
N GLU A 141 4.77 -15.53 -11.89
CA GLU A 141 3.88 -15.44 -13.04
C GLU A 141 4.26 -14.22 -13.89
N LEU A 142 4.88 -14.47 -15.05
CA LEU A 142 5.37 -13.39 -15.90
C LEU A 142 4.22 -12.57 -16.51
N VAL A 143 4.35 -11.25 -16.41
CA VAL A 143 3.49 -10.27 -17.09
C VAL A 143 3.65 -10.40 -18.60
N THR A 144 2.52 -10.44 -19.31
CA THR A 144 2.49 -10.43 -20.77
C THR A 144 2.13 -9.04 -21.30
N ARG A 145 2.37 -8.78 -22.59
CA ARG A 145 1.99 -7.49 -23.21
C ARG A 145 0.51 -7.12 -22.99
N PRO A 146 -0.47 -8.02 -23.19
CA PRO A 146 -1.88 -7.73 -22.91
C PRO A 146 -2.16 -7.30 -21.46
N HIS A 147 -1.44 -7.86 -20.49
CA HIS A 147 -1.56 -7.47 -19.08
C HIS A 147 -1.13 -6.02 -18.86
N VAL A 148 0.00 -5.60 -19.46
CA VAL A 148 0.49 -4.22 -19.37
C VAL A 148 -0.42 -3.25 -20.11
N GLU A 149 -0.90 -3.63 -21.31
CA GLU A 149 -1.84 -2.83 -22.09
C GLU A 149 -3.17 -2.62 -21.34
N ALA A 150 -3.68 -3.65 -20.67
CA ALA A 150 -4.88 -3.53 -19.84
C ALA A 150 -4.66 -2.61 -18.63
N ALA A 151 -3.51 -2.69 -17.97
CA ALA A 151 -3.18 -1.87 -16.80
C ALA A 151 -3.00 -0.39 -17.11
N LEU A 152 -2.56 -0.08 -18.34
CA LEU A 152 -2.25 1.26 -18.81
C LEU A 152 -3.27 1.77 -19.84
N ASN A 153 -4.46 1.17 -19.90
CA ASN A 153 -5.48 1.52 -20.90
C ASN A 153 -5.98 2.96 -20.79
N ASP A 154 -5.88 3.57 -19.61
CA ASP A 154 -6.24 4.95 -19.28
C ASP A 154 -5.03 5.88 -19.28
N VAL A 155 -3.86 5.41 -19.74
CA VAL A 155 -2.66 6.23 -19.86
C VAL A 155 -2.36 6.54 -21.32
N TYR A 156 -2.31 7.83 -21.64
CA TYR A 156 -1.99 8.33 -22.97
C TYR A 156 -0.48 8.34 -23.22
N GLY A 157 -0.06 8.05 -24.45
CA GLY A 157 1.34 8.13 -24.89
C GLY A 157 2.28 7.00 -24.43
N VAL A 158 1.74 5.92 -23.85
CA VAL A 158 2.53 4.82 -23.26
C VAL A 158 2.88 3.69 -24.24
N ASP A 159 2.31 3.63 -25.45
CA ASP A 159 2.48 2.49 -26.37
C ASP A 159 3.94 2.10 -26.61
N LYS A 160 4.80 3.11 -26.75
CA LYS A 160 6.24 2.91 -26.92
C LYS A 160 6.90 2.40 -25.64
N MET A 161 6.41 2.84 -24.48
CA MET A 161 6.91 2.48 -23.16
C MET A 161 6.53 1.06 -22.76
N ILE A 162 5.38 0.53 -23.23
CA ILE A 162 4.93 -0.84 -22.94
C ILE A 162 6.01 -1.87 -23.29
N SER A 163 6.74 -1.65 -24.39
CA SER A 163 7.83 -2.52 -24.84
C SER A 163 9.01 -2.59 -23.87
N VAL A 164 9.18 -1.58 -23.01
CA VAL A 164 10.24 -1.49 -22.00
C VAL A 164 9.69 -1.88 -20.63
N LEU A 165 8.48 -1.41 -20.29
CA LEU A 165 7.84 -1.63 -19.00
C LEU A 165 7.56 -3.11 -18.72
N GLY A 166 6.99 -3.85 -19.68
CA GLY A 166 6.70 -5.28 -19.50
C GLY A 166 7.93 -6.10 -19.08
N PRO A 167 9.04 -6.06 -19.84
CA PRO A 167 10.29 -6.71 -19.44
C PRO A 167 10.84 -6.21 -18.11
N ALA A 168 10.70 -4.92 -17.82
CA ALA A 168 11.20 -4.34 -16.58
C ALA A 168 10.47 -4.91 -15.35
N ILE A 169 9.14 -5.05 -15.42
CA ILE A 169 8.33 -5.67 -14.36
C ILE A 169 8.75 -7.12 -14.13
N ASN A 170 8.85 -7.90 -15.21
CA ASN A 170 9.24 -9.31 -15.14
C ASN A 170 10.65 -9.53 -14.58
N SER A 171 11.54 -8.56 -14.76
CA SER A 171 12.90 -8.64 -14.24
C SER A 171 12.98 -8.49 -12.71
N GLY A 172 11.99 -7.87 -12.08
CA GLY A 172 12.03 -7.44 -10.68
C GLY A 172 13.13 -6.42 -10.35
N ARG A 173 13.81 -5.86 -11.36
CA ARG A 173 14.84 -4.84 -11.17
C ARG A 173 14.22 -3.48 -10.92
N ALA A 174 14.92 -2.63 -10.18
CA ALA A 174 14.47 -1.27 -9.92
C ALA A 174 14.30 -0.46 -11.22
N LEU A 175 13.27 0.40 -11.21
CA LEU A 175 12.90 1.32 -12.29
C LEU A 175 13.35 2.73 -11.92
N LEU A 176 13.97 3.44 -12.85
CA LEU A 176 14.19 4.88 -12.79
C LEU A 176 13.34 5.55 -13.86
N LEU A 177 12.29 6.23 -13.44
CA LEU A 177 11.40 7.02 -14.27
C LEU A 177 11.87 8.47 -14.21
N TYR A 178 12.26 9.04 -15.36
CA TYR A 178 12.81 10.40 -15.40
C TYR A 178 12.21 11.21 -16.55
N GLY A 179 12.17 12.52 -16.37
CA GLY A 179 11.58 13.46 -17.34
C GLY A 179 10.96 14.64 -16.61
N HIS A 180 10.54 15.66 -17.36
CA HIS A 180 9.96 16.88 -16.80
C HIS A 180 8.80 16.60 -15.82
N ALA A 181 8.59 17.54 -14.90
CA ALA A 181 7.43 17.52 -14.02
C ALA A 181 6.13 17.48 -14.85
N GLY A 182 5.11 16.81 -14.34
CA GLY A 182 3.82 16.74 -15.04
C GLY A 182 3.74 15.76 -16.21
N THR A 183 4.78 14.95 -16.47
CA THR A 183 4.77 13.91 -17.53
C THR A 183 4.10 12.58 -17.13
N GLY A 184 3.57 12.46 -15.90
CA GLY A 184 2.82 11.28 -15.47
C GLY A 184 3.66 10.09 -14.98
N LYS A 185 4.94 10.31 -14.64
CA LYS A 185 5.87 9.27 -14.11
C LYS A 185 5.24 8.43 -12.99
N THR A 186 4.80 9.10 -11.94
CA THR A 186 4.20 8.51 -10.74
C THR A 186 2.88 7.81 -11.05
N PHE A 187 2.07 8.40 -11.94
CA PHE A 187 0.81 7.82 -12.38
C PHE A 187 1.03 6.47 -13.07
N VAL A 188 1.98 6.39 -14.00
CA VAL A 188 2.35 5.12 -14.65
C VAL A 188 2.94 4.11 -13.67
N ALA A 189 3.86 4.56 -12.79
CA ALA A 189 4.43 3.70 -11.75
C ALA A 189 3.35 2.99 -10.92
N SER A 190 2.35 3.77 -10.48
CA SER A 190 1.24 3.28 -9.65
C SER A 190 0.37 2.21 -10.33
N ARG A 191 0.26 2.24 -11.66
CA ARG A 191 -0.60 1.34 -12.45
C ARG A 191 0.07 0.03 -12.83
N ILE A 192 1.39 0.02 -12.90
CA ILE A 192 2.18 -1.15 -13.29
C ILE A 192 1.88 -2.38 -12.42
N VAL A 193 1.66 -2.22 -11.11
CA VAL A 193 1.39 -3.35 -10.20
C VAL A 193 0.04 -4.01 -10.45
N ASN A 194 -0.92 -3.26 -10.98
CA ASN A 194 -2.25 -3.79 -11.27
C ASN A 194 -2.27 -4.65 -12.55
N ALA A 195 -1.18 -4.68 -13.33
CA ALA A 195 -1.10 -5.47 -14.55
C ALA A 195 -1.27 -6.98 -14.32
N LEU A 196 -0.86 -7.49 -13.15
CA LEU A 196 -0.94 -8.93 -12.90
C LEU A 196 -2.33 -9.42 -12.49
N HIS A 197 -3.30 -8.53 -12.25
CA HIS A 197 -4.65 -8.90 -11.77
C HIS A 197 -4.64 -9.95 -10.62
N THR A 198 -3.61 -9.90 -9.77
CA THR A 198 -3.41 -10.83 -8.65
C THR A 198 -3.54 -10.12 -7.31
N SER A 199 -3.87 -10.88 -6.27
CA SER A 199 -3.91 -10.45 -4.88
C SER A 199 -2.87 -11.16 -4.03
N VAL A 200 -2.59 -10.62 -2.86
CA VAL A 200 -1.54 -11.10 -1.94
C VAL A 200 -2.05 -11.14 -0.50
N PHE A 201 -1.58 -12.13 0.25
CA PHE A 201 -1.79 -12.27 1.68
C PHE A 201 -0.77 -11.43 2.46
N ILE A 202 -1.29 -10.52 3.29
CA ILE A 202 -0.53 -9.64 4.16
C ILE A 202 -0.94 -9.92 5.61
N PRO A 203 -0.01 -10.22 6.53
CA PRO A 203 -0.37 -10.47 7.91
C PRO A 203 -0.63 -9.16 8.67
N TYR A 204 -1.43 -9.22 9.72
CA TYR A 204 -1.61 -8.08 10.61
C TYR A 204 -0.30 -7.65 11.27
N ALA A 205 0.46 -8.62 11.77
CA ALA A 205 1.74 -8.41 12.43
C ALA A 205 2.66 -9.63 12.31
N VAL A 206 3.96 -9.38 12.46
CA VAL A 206 5.03 -10.39 12.42
C VAL A 206 5.75 -10.41 13.76
N TYR A 207 5.96 -11.59 14.31
CA TYR A 207 6.76 -11.81 15.51
C TYR A 207 8.22 -12.07 15.13
N ALA A 208 9.12 -11.24 15.65
CA ALA A 208 10.56 -11.38 15.42
C ALA A 208 11.36 -10.97 16.66
N LEU A 209 12.23 -11.88 17.12
CA LEU A 209 13.17 -11.66 18.24
C LEU A 209 12.52 -11.04 19.50
N GLY A 210 11.32 -11.48 19.86
CA GLY A 210 10.62 -10.97 21.04
C GLY A 210 9.69 -9.79 20.78
N ASN A 211 9.68 -9.21 19.58
CA ASN A 211 8.88 -8.03 19.23
C ASN A 211 7.74 -8.38 18.27
N ILE A 212 6.60 -7.68 18.41
CA ILE A 212 5.45 -7.78 17.49
C ILE A 212 5.45 -6.58 16.58
N ILE A 213 5.90 -6.76 15.33
CA ILE A 213 6.02 -5.72 14.31
C ILE A 213 4.71 -5.67 13.52
N LYS A 214 3.96 -4.57 13.62
CA LYS A 214 2.73 -4.35 12.86
C LYS A 214 3.07 -4.08 11.39
N VAL A 215 2.53 -4.91 10.50
CA VAL A 215 2.75 -4.83 9.04
C VAL A 215 1.53 -4.24 8.35
N PHE A 216 0.32 -4.70 8.70
CA PHE A 216 -0.88 -4.22 8.06
C PHE A 216 -1.19 -2.76 8.46
N SER A 217 -1.40 -1.91 7.46
CA SER A 217 -1.91 -0.54 7.61
C SER A 217 -3.09 -0.34 6.68
N ALA A 218 -4.22 0.13 7.22
CA ALA A 218 -5.40 0.50 6.42
C ALA A 218 -5.14 1.67 5.46
N GLN A 219 -4.06 2.43 5.66
CA GLN A 219 -3.64 3.50 4.75
C GLN A 219 -2.94 2.95 3.49
N HIS A 220 -2.26 1.81 3.60
CA HIS A 220 -1.41 1.26 2.54
C HIS A 220 -1.95 -0.04 1.93
N HIS A 221 -2.80 -0.77 2.65
CA HIS A 221 -3.33 -2.06 2.23
C HIS A 221 -4.83 -2.00 2.12
N LYS A 222 -5.35 -2.55 1.01
CA LYS A 222 -6.78 -2.66 0.71
C LYS A 222 -7.19 -4.12 0.73
N PRO A 223 -7.86 -4.59 1.80
CA PRO A 223 -8.41 -5.95 1.84
C PRO A 223 -9.47 -6.15 0.75
N LEU A 224 -9.44 -7.32 0.12
CA LEU A 224 -10.44 -7.77 -0.85
C LEU A 224 -11.58 -8.52 -0.16
N ASP A 225 -11.23 -9.25 0.91
CA ASP A 225 -12.20 -10.01 1.68
C ASP A 225 -12.67 -9.17 2.86
N SER A 226 -13.99 -9.08 3.03
CA SER A 226 -14.60 -8.48 4.20
C SER A 226 -14.66 -9.48 5.35
N ASN A 227 -13.52 -10.02 5.80
CA ASN A 227 -13.34 -10.91 6.98
C ASN A 227 -14.61 -11.54 7.60
N GLY A 228 -15.42 -12.27 6.80
CA GLY A 228 -16.63 -12.96 7.26
C GLY A 228 -17.93 -12.15 7.40
N SER A 229 -18.14 -11.01 6.73
CA SER A 229 -19.48 -10.38 6.66
C SER A 229 -20.42 -11.04 5.64
N ASP A 230 -19.87 -11.78 4.67
CA ASP A 230 -20.67 -12.55 3.71
C ASP A 230 -21.03 -13.92 4.29
N GLN A 231 -22.33 -14.13 4.51
CA GLN A 231 -22.95 -15.34 5.08
C GLN A 231 -22.80 -16.61 4.21
N SER A 232 -21.98 -16.58 3.16
CA SER A 232 -21.68 -17.70 2.28
C SER A 232 -20.47 -18.47 2.80
N ILE A 233 -20.66 -19.23 3.89
CA ILE A 233 -19.61 -20.07 4.49
C ILE A 233 -19.42 -21.33 3.63
N SER A 234 -18.64 -21.22 2.56
CA SER A 234 -18.00 -22.39 1.97
C SER A 234 -16.78 -22.75 2.83
N LEU A 235 -16.70 -23.99 3.31
CA LEU A 235 -15.54 -24.54 4.03
C LEU A 235 -14.23 -24.45 3.23
N LYS A 236 -14.30 -24.23 1.91
CA LYS A 236 -13.13 -24.05 1.04
C LYS A 236 -12.52 -22.64 1.09
N ASP A 237 -13.23 -21.67 1.65
CA ASP A 237 -12.81 -20.26 1.70
C ASP A 237 -12.28 -19.85 3.09
N GLN A 238 -12.14 -20.81 4.02
CA GLN A 238 -11.55 -20.55 5.33
C GLN A 238 -10.02 -20.66 5.26
N TYR A 239 -9.36 -19.51 5.31
CA TYR A 239 -7.91 -19.40 5.47
C TYR A 239 -7.54 -18.80 6.83
N ASP A 240 -6.25 -18.86 7.17
CA ASP A 240 -5.73 -18.27 8.40
C ASP A 240 -6.02 -16.76 8.46
N LYS A 241 -6.95 -16.37 9.34
CA LYS A 241 -7.43 -14.98 9.48
C LYS A 241 -6.40 -14.02 10.08
N ARG A 242 -5.22 -14.51 10.50
CA ARG A 242 -4.07 -13.64 10.81
C ARG A 242 -3.49 -12.98 9.56
N TRP A 243 -3.87 -13.48 8.39
CA TRP A 243 -3.59 -12.90 7.08
C TRP A 243 -4.84 -12.23 6.51
N LEU A 244 -4.61 -11.24 5.66
CA LEU A 244 -5.64 -10.58 4.86
C LEU A 244 -5.29 -10.74 3.40
N ASN A 245 -6.24 -11.21 2.59
CA ASN A 245 -6.13 -11.13 1.14
C ASN A 245 -6.33 -9.68 0.70
N CYS A 246 -5.30 -9.06 0.15
CA CYS A 246 -5.26 -7.65 -0.23
C CYS A 246 -4.94 -7.46 -1.71
N GLU A 247 -5.32 -6.30 -2.25
CA GLU A 247 -4.65 -5.76 -3.43
C GLU A 247 -3.14 -5.69 -3.17
N ARG A 248 -2.33 -5.85 -4.21
CA ARG A 248 -0.88 -5.69 -4.09
C ARG A 248 -0.54 -4.29 -3.58
N PRO A 249 0.34 -4.16 -2.58
CA PRO A 249 0.70 -2.87 -2.02
C PRO A 249 1.22 -1.90 -3.10
N ASN A 250 0.73 -0.67 -3.03
CA ASN A 250 1.25 0.44 -3.80
C ASN A 250 1.56 1.57 -2.82
N ILE A 251 2.81 1.61 -2.38
CA ILE A 251 3.29 2.57 -1.38
C ILE A 251 4.11 3.62 -2.11
N GLN A 252 3.75 4.89 -1.93
CA GLN A 252 4.45 6.03 -2.49
C GLN A 252 4.94 6.93 -1.37
N VAL A 253 6.18 7.38 -1.47
CA VAL A 253 6.83 8.36 -0.58
C VAL A 253 7.52 9.43 -1.43
N GLY A 254 7.49 10.68 -0.98
CA GLY A 254 8.11 11.82 -1.66
C GLY A 254 9.33 12.37 -0.93
N GLY A 255 9.38 13.70 -0.79
CA GLY A 255 10.46 14.41 -0.09
C GLY A 255 10.46 14.19 1.43
N GLU A 256 9.37 13.69 2.00
CA GLU A 256 9.22 13.37 3.42
C GLU A 256 9.91 12.07 3.85
N LEU A 257 10.43 11.30 2.90
CA LEU A 257 11.14 10.05 3.19
C LEU A 257 12.37 10.33 4.07
N THR A 258 12.47 9.62 5.19
CA THR A 258 13.63 9.63 6.10
C THR A 258 14.28 8.25 6.17
N MET A 259 15.55 8.18 6.60
CA MET A 259 16.24 6.89 6.77
C MET A 259 15.57 6.03 7.83
N ASP A 260 14.99 6.65 8.86
CA ASP A 260 14.32 5.95 9.95
C ASP A 260 13.10 5.18 9.43
N MET A 261 12.36 5.70 8.44
CA MET A 261 11.23 5.00 7.80
C MET A 261 11.63 3.69 7.12
N LEU A 262 12.93 3.49 6.87
CA LEU A 262 13.50 2.27 6.28
C LEU A 262 13.94 1.25 7.33
N GLU A 263 13.78 1.56 8.62
CA GLU A 263 14.07 0.66 9.73
C GLU A 263 12.81 0.37 10.56
N VAL A 264 12.87 -0.65 11.42
CA VAL A 264 11.74 -0.97 12.30
C VAL A 264 11.62 0.14 13.34
N ASN A 265 10.53 0.89 13.27
CA ASN A 265 10.32 2.05 14.12
C ASN A 265 9.53 1.69 15.38
N HIS A 266 9.90 2.31 16.49
CA HIS A 266 9.14 2.29 17.72
C HIS A 266 8.99 3.73 18.23
N SER A 267 7.75 4.21 18.26
CA SER A 267 7.46 5.50 18.88
C SER A 267 7.17 5.29 20.36
N GLU A 268 7.77 6.10 21.24
CA GLU A 268 7.47 6.09 22.67
C GLU A 268 5.99 6.36 22.98
N ASN A 269 5.32 7.10 22.09
CA ASN A 269 3.91 7.45 22.23
C ASN A 269 2.99 6.27 21.90
N SER A 270 3.26 5.56 20.80
CA SER A 270 2.42 4.42 20.40
C SER A 270 2.83 3.13 21.11
N ARG A 271 4.10 2.96 21.48
CA ARG A 271 4.71 1.70 21.97
C ARG A 271 4.43 0.49 21.09
N VAL A 272 4.11 0.72 19.82
CA VAL A 272 3.89 -0.31 18.81
C VAL A 272 5.04 -0.26 17.85
N TRP A 273 5.63 -1.43 17.61
CA TRP A 273 6.63 -1.63 16.58
C TRP A 273 5.97 -1.55 15.20
N LEU A 274 6.43 -0.64 14.36
CA LEU A 274 5.92 -0.45 13.00
C LEU A 274 6.92 -1.01 11.99
N ALA A 275 6.40 -1.77 11.03
CA ALA A 275 7.17 -2.24 9.90
C ALA A 275 7.70 -1.06 9.07
N PRO A 276 8.94 -1.14 8.54
CA PRO A 276 9.43 -0.15 7.61
C PRO A 276 8.67 -0.20 6.28
N VAL A 277 8.74 0.89 5.52
CA VAL A 277 7.96 1.06 4.28
C VAL A 277 8.20 -0.05 3.25
N GLN A 278 9.43 -0.55 3.12
CA GLN A 278 9.75 -1.65 2.21
C GLN A 278 9.18 -3.00 2.67
N MET A 279 9.01 -3.22 3.98
CA MET A 279 8.38 -4.43 4.51
C MET A 279 6.87 -4.40 4.24
N MET A 280 6.24 -3.23 4.34
CA MET A 280 4.84 -3.03 3.98
C MET A 280 4.62 -3.14 2.46
N ALA A 281 5.59 -2.71 1.65
CA ALA A 281 5.49 -2.75 0.18
C ALA A 281 5.82 -4.11 -0.46
N ASN A 282 6.19 -5.12 0.33
CA ASN A 282 6.49 -6.47 -0.17
C ASN A 282 5.32 -7.04 -0.99
N ASN A 283 5.65 -7.79 -2.03
CA ASN A 283 4.78 -8.31 -3.08
C ASN A 283 4.03 -7.24 -3.90
N GLY A 284 4.43 -5.97 -3.82
CA GLY A 284 3.85 -4.85 -4.55
C GLY A 284 4.89 -3.94 -5.20
N ILE A 285 4.62 -2.64 -5.17
CA ILE A 285 5.55 -1.59 -5.62
C ILE A 285 5.80 -0.59 -4.50
N PHE A 286 7.05 -0.15 -4.44
CA PHE A 286 7.48 0.97 -3.62
C PHE A 286 8.00 2.09 -4.52
N ILE A 287 7.30 3.23 -4.52
CA ILE A 287 7.59 4.39 -5.37
C ILE A 287 8.22 5.49 -4.51
N ILE A 288 9.39 5.96 -4.92
CA ILE A 288 10.06 7.12 -4.33
C ILE A 288 9.97 8.24 -5.35
N ASP A 289 9.12 9.22 -5.08
CA ASP A 289 8.91 10.38 -5.92
C ASP A 289 9.90 11.50 -5.59
N ASP A 290 10.13 12.37 -6.57
CA ASP A 290 11.07 13.49 -6.47
C ASP A 290 12.45 13.10 -5.90
N LEU A 291 13.03 12.00 -6.39
CA LEU A 291 14.36 11.57 -6.01
C LEU A 291 15.37 12.71 -6.22
N GLY A 292 16.08 13.06 -5.14
CA GLY A 292 16.98 14.22 -5.06
C GLY A 292 16.45 15.37 -4.21
N ARG A 293 15.20 15.32 -3.75
CA ARG A 293 14.58 16.34 -2.88
C ARG A 293 14.39 15.89 -1.43
N GLN A 294 14.92 14.74 -1.06
CA GLN A 294 14.84 14.20 0.29
C GLN A 294 15.85 14.89 1.23
N PRO A 295 15.62 14.88 2.56
CA PRO A 295 16.53 15.48 3.54
C PRO A 295 17.90 14.81 3.60
N MET A 296 18.03 13.56 3.13
CA MET A 296 19.30 12.86 3.05
C MET A 296 19.88 12.84 1.63
N PRO A 297 21.21 12.66 1.47
CA PRO A 297 21.81 12.46 0.16
C PRO A 297 21.27 11.22 -0.56
N VAL A 298 21.05 11.34 -1.88
CA VAL A 298 20.54 10.23 -2.72
C VAL A 298 21.45 9.00 -2.63
N ASP A 299 22.77 9.20 -2.56
CA ASP A 299 23.72 8.09 -2.46
C ASP A 299 23.51 7.28 -1.16
N ALA A 300 23.14 7.92 -0.05
CA ALA A 300 22.85 7.22 1.20
C ALA A 300 21.61 6.32 1.05
N LEU A 301 20.57 6.83 0.39
CA LEU A 301 19.34 6.09 0.11
C LEU A 301 19.60 4.90 -0.82
N LEU A 302 20.35 5.10 -1.90
CA LEU A 302 20.70 4.03 -2.84
C LEU A 302 21.62 2.98 -2.19
N ASN A 303 22.57 3.40 -1.36
CA ASN A 303 23.46 2.48 -0.62
C ASN A 303 22.67 1.53 0.28
N ARG A 304 21.60 2.02 0.93
CA ARG A 304 20.74 1.21 1.81
C ARG A 304 20.07 0.04 1.09
N TRP A 305 19.85 0.15 -0.22
CA TRP A 305 19.19 -0.89 -1.02
C TRP A 305 20.11 -1.66 -1.98
N ILE A 306 21.43 -1.45 -1.95
CA ILE A 306 22.35 -2.27 -2.76
C ILE A 306 22.14 -3.76 -2.46
N VAL A 307 22.26 -4.14 -1.19
CA VAL A 307 22.14 -5.54 -0.74
C VAL A 307 20.72 -6.07 -0.97
N PRO A 308 19.65 -5.36 -0.56
CA PRO A 308 18.28 -5.77 -0.86
C PRO A 308 17.97 -5.99 -2.34
N MET A 309 18.42 -5.10 -3.22
CA MET A 309 18.19 -5.22 -4.66
C MET A 309 19.00 -6.35 -5.31
N GLU A 310 20.19 -6.66 -4.78
CA GLU A 310 21.07 -7.68 -5.35
C GLU A 310 20.71 -9.09 -4.86
N TYR A 311 20.37 -9.23 -3.58
CA TYR A 311 20.18 -10.54 -2.95
C TYR A 311 18.73 -10.85 -2.54
N SER A 312 17.78 -9.94 -2.80
CA SER A 312 16.35 -10.11 -2.49
C SER A 312 16.06 -10.39 -1.00
N PHE A 313 16.90 -9.89 -0.09
CA PHE A 313 16.63 -9.86 1.35
C PHE A 313 17.10 -8.54 1.95
N ASP A 314 16.44 -8.12 3.01
CA ASP A 314 16.76 -6.89 3.74
C ASP A 314 17.16 -7.20 5.18
N TYR A 315 18.16 -6.49 5.68
CA TYR A 315 18.55 -6.49 7.08
C TYR A 315 17.90 -5.27 7.74
N LEU A 316 17.03 -5.52 8.70
CA LEU A 316 16.39 -4.47 9.48
C LEU A 316 16.99 -4.43 10.88
N SER A 317 17.39 -3.25 11.30
CA SER A 317 17.85 -3.01 12.66
C SER A 317 16.67 -2.75 13.57
N LEU A 318 16.65 -3.42 14.71
CA LEU A 318 15.77 -3.11 15.82
C LEU A 318 16.48 -2.10 16.74
N PRO A 319 15.77 -1.15 17.36
CA PRO A 319 16.31 -0.19 18.33
C PRO A 319 17.05 -0.81 19.53
N ASN A 320 16.80 -2.09 19.83
CA ASN A 320 17.54 -2.84 20.85
C ASN A 320 18.91 -3.35 20.34
N GLY A 321 19.32 -3.00 19.12
CA GLY A 321 20.58 -3.41 18.49
C GLY A 321 20.54 -4.78 17.82
N GLN A 322 19.43 -5.52 17.91
CA GLN A 322 19.27 -6.79 17.19
C GLN A 322 18.99 -6.52 15.71
N GLN A 323 19.28 -7.52 14.87
CA GLN A 323 18.97 -7.47 13.44
C GLN A 323 18.09 -8.63 13.05
N ILE A 324 17.12 -8.35 12.18
CA ILE A 324 16.27 -9.36 11.55
C ILE A 324 16.52 -9.36 10.05
N THR A 325 16.37 -10.52 9.42
CA THR A 325 16.43 -10.66 7.98
C THR A 325 15.04 -10.95 7.46
N MET A 326 14.59 -10.21 6.46
CA MET A 326 13.32 -10.44 5.79
C MET A 326 13.51 -10.52 4.28
N PRO A 327 12.59 -11.17 3.53
CA PRO A 327 12.62 -11.08 2.08
C PRO A 327 12.40 -9.64 1.60
N PHE A 328 13.05 -9.29 0.50
CA PHE A 328 12.86 -8.05 -0.24
C PHE A 328 12.32 -8.42 -1.62
N VAL A 329 11.00 -8.58 -1.71
CA VAL A 329 10.28 -9.06 -2.90
C VAL A 329 9.30 -7.99 -3.31
N LEU A 330 9.80 -6.88 -3.84
CA LEU A 330 9.00 -5.76 -4.29
C LEU A 330 9.58 -5.18 -5.58
N THR A 331 8.75 -4.44 -6.33
CA THR A 331 9.24 -3.60 -7.42
C THR A 331 9.61 -2.23 -6.85
N LEU A 332 10.88 -1.83 -6.96
CA LEU A 332 11.31 -0.50 -6.53
C LEU A 332 11.26 0.46 -7.72
N ALA A 333 10.59 1.60 -7.58
CA ALA A 333 10.50 2.61 -8.63
C ALA A 333 10.90 3.98 -8.09
N PHE A 334 11.84 4.63 -8.78
CA PHE A 334 12.28 5.98 -8.50
C PHE A 334 11.72 6.91 -9.56
N SER A 335 11.11 8.01 -9.15
CA SER A 335 10.66 9.09 -10.03
C SER A 335 11.48 10.34 -9.76
N THR A 336 11.89 11.04 -10.82
CA THR A 336 12.71 12.26 -10.70
C THR A 336 12.50 13.20 -11.87
N ASN A 337 12.58 14.50 -11.59
CA ASN A 337 12.60 15.55 -12.60
C ASN A 337 14.02 15.87 -13.08
N LEU A 338 15.04 15.33 -12.40
CA LEU A 338 16.44 15.58 -12.72
C LEU A 338 16.93 14.64 -13.82
N ASN A 339 17.92 15.09 -14.59
CA ASN A 339 18.62 14.19 -15.50
C ASN A 339 19.36 13.12 -14.68
N PRO A 340 19.27 11.82 -15.04
CA PRO A 340 19.93 10.74 -14.30
C PRO A 340 21.42 11.00 -13.99
N LYS A 341 22.15 11.65 -14.91
CA LYS A 341 23.58 11.98 -14.72
C LYS A 341 23.85 13.00 -13.61
N LYS A 342 22.86 13.80 -13.22
CA LYS A 342 22.96 14.79 -12.12
C LYS A 342 22.60 14.18 -10.76
N ILE A 343 21.99 12.98 -10.75
CA ILE A 343 21.44 12.37 -9.53
C ILE A 343 22.51 11.56 -8.79
N SER A 344 23.27 10.73 -9.52
CA SER A 344 24.32 9.88 -8.95
C SER A 344 25.28 9.44 -10.04
N ASP A 345 26.37 8.78 -9.65
CA ASP A 345 27.43 8.37 -10.56
C ASP A 345 26.99 7.21 -11.51
N PRO A 346 27.72 6.98 -12.61
CA PRO A 346 27.41 5.90 -13.55
C PRO A 346 27.46 4.48 -12.96
N ALA A 347 28.25 4.25 -11.91
CA ALA A 347 28.35 2.94 -11.25
C ALA A 347 27.08 2.62 -10.44
N PHE A 348 26.52 3.62 -9.75
CA PHE A 348 25.24 3.51 -9.05
C PHE A 348 24.07 3.43 -10.02
N LEU A 349 24.05 4.27 -11.06
CA LEU A 349 23.01 4.18 -12.09
C LEU A 349 22.99 2.81 -12.77
N ARG A 350 24.10 2.07 -12.84
CA ARG A 350 24.12 0.70 -13.37
C ARG A 350 23.28 -0.28 -12.54
N ARG A 351 23.14 -0.05 -11.22
CA ARG A 351 22.31 -0.87 -10.32
C ARG A 351 20.82 -0.58 -10.46
N LEU A 352 20.47 0.64 -10.89
CA LEU A 352 19.11 1.01 -11.30
C LEU A 352 18.84 0.41 -12.69
N GLY A 353 18.28 -0.79 -12.69
CA GLY A 353 18.17 -1.67 -13.87
C GLY A 353 17.60 -0.97 -15.10
N TYR A 354 16.33 -0.57 -15.07
CA TYR A 354 15.65 0.05 -16.20
C TYR A 354 15.54 1.57 -16.02
N LYS A 355 15.82 2.31 -17.09
CA LYS A 355 15.71 3.78 -17.12
C LYS A 355 14.72 4.15 -18.20
N ILE A 356 13.64 4.82 -17.82
CA ILE A 356 12.51 5.10 -18.70
C ILE A 356 12.30 6.59 -18.73
N GLU A 357 12.50 7.17 -19.91
CA GLU A 357 12.30 8.59 -20.16
C GLU A 357 10.83 8.87 -20.46
N PHE A 358 10.24 9.78 -19.70
CA PHE A 358 8.92 10.31 -19.96
C PHE A 358 9.03 11.62 -20.72
N LYS A 359 8.36 11.67 -21.88
CA LYS A 359 8.34 12.83 -22.77
C LYS A 359 6.95 13.47 -22.79
N PRO A 360 6.85 14.74 -23.21
CA PRO A 360 5.56 15.33 -23.56
C PRO A 360 4.79 14.45 -24.56
N LEU A 361 3.47 14.53 -24.51
CA LEU A 361 2.58 13.74 -25.36
C LEU A 361 2.69 14.15 -26.83
N SER A 362 2.28 13.24 -27.72
CA SER A 362 2.01 13.62 -29.10
C SER A 362 0.72 14.45 -29.17
N GLN A 363 0.57 15.27 -30.23
CA GLN A 363 -0.65 16.07 -30.43
C GLN A 363 -1.92 15.22 -30.33
N ARG A 364 -1.93 14.06 -30.99
CA ARG A 364 -3.07 13.14 -31.01
C ARG A 364 -3.42 12.62 -29.61
N ASP A 365 -2.42 12.21 -28.84
CA ASP A 365 -2.63 11.67 -27.48
C ASP A 365 -3.09 12.78 -26.52
N TYR A 366 -2.56 13.99 -26.70
CA TYR A 366 -2.91 15.16 -25.89
C TYR A 366 -4.36 15.60 -26.11
N GLU A 367 -4.81 15.67 -27.37
CA GLU A 367 -6.20 15.99 -27.70
C GLU A 367 -7.17 14.93 -27.16
N ALA A 368 -6.81 13.65 -27.28
CA ALA A 368 -7.62 12.55 -26.74
C ALA A 368 -7.74 12.61 -25.21
N LEU A 369 -6.66 12.99 -24.51
CA LEU A 369 -6.67 13.22 -23.07
C LEU A 369 -7.58 14.40 -22.69
N TRP A 370 -7.51 15.52 -23.41
CA TRP A 370 -8.41 16.66 -23.23
C TRP A 370 -9.88 16.27 -23.34
N MET A 371 -10.23 15.53 -24.39
CA MET A 371 -11.61 15.05 -24.59
C MET A 371 -12.07 14.16 -23.42
N SER A 372 -11.20 13.28 -22.92
CA SER A 372 -11.51 12.43 -21.76
C SER A 372 -11.74 13.25 -20.49
N VAL A 373 -10.87 14.22 -20.21
CA VAL A 373 -10.95 15.06 -19.00
C VAL A 373 -12.18 15.97 -19.02
N VAL A 374 -12.49 16.55 -20.18
CA VAL A 374 -13.67 17.40 -20.39
C VAL A 374 -14.95 16.60 -20.16
N ALA A 375 -15.03 15.38 -20.71
CA ALA A 375 -16.16 14.49 -20.49
C ALA A 375 -16.31 14.08 -19.02
N GLU A 376 -15.21 13.76 -18.32
CA GLU A 376 -15.22 13.43 -16.88
C GLU A 376 -15.71 14.61 -16.03
N LYS A 377 -15.39 15.84 -16.42
CA LYS A 377 -15.75 17.07 -15.70
C LYS A 377 -17.11 17.64 -16.08
N GLU A 378 -17.81 17.00 -17.02
CA GLU A 378 -19.11 17.42 -17.59
C GLU A 378 -19.05 18.82 -18.21
N MET A 379 -17.97 19.10 -18.95
CA MET A 379 -17.75 20.37 -19.64
C MET A 379 -17.91 20.21 -21.15
N GLU A 380 -18.10 21.32 -21.86
CA GLU A 380 -18.07 21.40 -23.32
C GLU A 380 -16.92 22.31 -23.78
N LEU A 381 -16.41 22.07 -24.99
CA LEU A 381 -15.36 22.89 -25.60
C LEU A 381 -15.96 23.72 -26.73
N GLN A 382 -15.56 24.99 -26.85
CA GLN A 382 -15.92 25.81 -27.99
C GLN A 382 -15.33 25.24 -29.30
N ASP A 383 -16.02 25.42 -30.43
CA ASP A 383 -15.48 25.08 -31.76
C ASP A 383 -14.12 25.76 -32.01
N GLY A 384 -13.16 24.99 -32.55
CA GLY A 384 -11.79 25.49 -32.79
C GLY A 384 -10.89 25.50 -31.55
N PHE A 385 -11.33 24.94 -30.41
CA PHE A 385 -10.55 24.89 -29.17
C PHE A 385 -9.13 24.33 -29.35
N PHE A 386 -8.97 23.20 -30.03
CA PHE A 386 -7.67 22.56 -30.20
C PHE A 386 -6.70 23.37 -31.07
N GLU A 387 -7.20 24.11 -32.06
CA GLU A 387 -6.37 25.01 -32.86
C GLU A 387 -5.85 26.16 -31.99
N ARG A 388 -6.72 26.77 -31.19
CA ARG A 388 -6.35 27.84 -30.27
C ARG A 388 -5.36 27.34 -29.21
N LEU A 389 -5.62 26.18 -28.62
CA LEU A 389 -4.75 25.57 -27.62
C LEU A 389 -3.35 25.27 -28.19
N SER A 390 -3.29 24.69 -29.39
CA SER A 390 -2.01 24.39 -30.07
C SER A 390 -1.20 25.66 -30.36
N GLN A 391 -1.87 26.75 -30.77
CA GLN A 391 -1.23 28.06 -30.93
C GLN A 391 -0.63 28.57 -29.61
N MET A 392 -1.35 28.45 -28.48
CA MET A 392 -0.86 28.89 -27.17
C MET A 392 0.38 28.11 -26.74
N HIS A 393 0.37 26.78 -26.86
CA HIS A 393 1.55 25.94 -26.59
C HIS A 393 2.76 26.35 -27.44
N THR A 394 2.54 26.64 -28.72
CA THR A 394 3.60 27.02 -29.66
C THR A 394 4.17 28.41 -29.34
N LEU A 395 3.31 29.40 -29.11
CA LEU A 395 3.70 30.78 -28.82
C LEU A 395 4.47 30.89 -27.51
N LEU A 396 4.01 30.19 -26.47
CA LEU A 396 4.57 30.24 -25.13
C LEU A 396 5.63 29.15 -24.88
N LYS A 397 5.93 28.34 -25.90
CA LYS A 397 6.91 27.24 -25.87
C LYS A 397 6.68 26.23 -24.73
N VAL A 398 5.42 26.01 -24.38
CA VAL A 398 5.03 25.05 -23.33
C VAL A 398 4.84 23.68 -23.98
N PRO A 399 5.57 22.64 -23.57
CA PRO A 399 5.36 21.28 -24.08
C PRO A 399 3.98 20.71 -23.72
N LEU A 400 3.54 19.70 -24.48
CA LEU A 400 2.24 19.02 -24.29
C LEU A 400 2.27 18.06 -23.08
N PHE A 401 2.28 18.60 -21.87
CA PHE A 401 2.34 17.81 -20.64
C PHE A 401 0.97 17.24 -20.25
N PRO A 402 0.88 15.94 -19.88
CA PRO A 402 -0.39 15.30 -19.52
C PRO A 402 -1.04 15.83 -18.23
N CYS A 403 -0.35 16.60 -17.38
CA CYS A 403 -0.99 17.25 -16.23
C CYS A 403 -1.89 18.43 -16.63
N LEU A 404 -1.52 19.16 -17.70
CA LEU A 404 -2.15 20.43 -18.08
C LEU A 404 -3.66 20.33 -18.37
N PRO A 405 -4.17 19.30 -19.08
CA PRO A 405 -5.61 19.22 -19.36
C PRO A 405 -6.44 19.18 -18.08
N LYS A 406 -6.01 18.39 -17.08
CA LYS A 406 -6.71 18.27 -15.80
C LYS A 406 -6.71 19.59 -15.03
N ASP A 407 -5.56 20.25 -14.98
CA ASP A 407 -5.39 21.49 -14.24
C ASP A 407 -6.15 22.64 -14.91
N LEU A 408 -6.01 22.81 -16.23
CA LEU A 408 -6.65 23.88 -17.00
C LEU A 408 -8.18 23.70 -17.07
N VAL A 409 -8.69 22.48 -17.22
CA VAL A 409 -10.15 22.22 -17.14
C VAL A 409 -10.66 22.48 -15.72
N GLY A 410 -9.88 22.12 -14.70
CA GLY A 410 -10.21 22.41 -13.30
C GLY A 410 -10.37 23.91 -13.05
N ILE A 411 -9.35 24.70 -13.41
CA ILE A 411 -9.38 26.16 -13.27
C ILE A 411 -10.51 26.76 -14.10
N SER A 412 -10.71 26.30 -15.33
CA SER A 412 -11.81 26.76 -16.19
C SER A 412 -13.18 26.49 -15.56
N LYS A 413 -13.38 25.33 -14.93
CA LYS A 413 -14.62 24.98 -14.21
C LYS A 413 -14.83 25.88 -12.99
N ASP A 414 -13.77 26.20 -12.26
CA ASP A 414 -13.85 27.08 -11.09
C ASP A 414 -14.24 28.51 -11.51
N ILE A 415 -13.66 29.05 -12.59
CA ILE A 415 -14.01 30.35 -13.17
C ILE A 415 -15.48 30.37 -13.60
N LEU A 416 -15.91 29.38 -14.39
CA LEU A 416 -17.28 29.31 -14.90
C LEU A 416 -18.31 29.18 -13.77
N SER A 417 -17.98 28.41 -12.72
CA SER A 417 -18.85 28.24 -11.54
C SER A 417 -18.98 29.54 -10.74
N PHE A 418 -17.88 30.28 -10.59
CA PHE A 418 -17.87 31.57 -9.89
C PHE A 418 -18.69 32.63 -10.63
N GLU A 419 -18.52 32.72 -11.95
CA GLU A 419 -19.23 33.67 -12.83
C GLU A 419 -20.67 33.22 -13.16
N GLN A 420 -21.10 32.04 -12.68
CA GLN A 420 -22.41 31.43 -12.96
C GLN A 420 -22.70 31.29 -14.46
N LEU A 421 -21.66 30.97 -15.24
CA LEU A 421 -21.74 30.78 -16.68
C LEU A 421 -22.03 29.31 -17.06
N PRO A 422 -22.51 29.06 -18.28
CA PRO A 422 -22.66 27.69 -18.80
C PRO A 422 -21.32 26.92 -18.75
N PRO A 423 -21.34 25.58 -18.64
CA PRO A 423 -20.14 24.75 -18.53
C PRO A 423 -19.39 24.58 -19.88
N VAL A 424 -19.17 25.68 -20.60
CA VAL A 424 -18.50 25.72 -21.90
C VAL A 424 -17.18 26.47 -21.75
N ILE A 425 -16.06 25.80 -22.07
CA ILE A 425 -14.73 26.41 -22.07
C ILE A 425 -14.55 27.18 -23.38
N THR A 426 -14.75 28.49 -23.31
CA THR A 426 -14.50 29.43 -24.41
C THR A 426 -13.02 29.81 -24.50
N PHE A 427 -12.63 30.48 -25.58
CA PHE A 427 -11.25 30.97 -25.74
C PHE A 427 -10.83 31.96 -24.64
N ASP A 428 -11.75 32.79 -24.16
CA ASP A 428 -11.49 33.74 -23.08
C ASP A 428 -11.24 33.02 -21.76
N ILE A 429 -12.08 32.03 -21.44
CA ILE A 429 -11.93 31.20 -20.24
C ILE A 429 -10.63 30.39 -20.29
N LEU A 430 -10.29 29.81 -21.44
CA LEU A 430 -9.01 29.12 -21.63
C LEU A 430 -7.82 30.06 -21.40
N SER A 431 -7.89 31.29 -21.93
CA SER A 431 -6.82 32.28 -21.77
C SER A 431 -6.66 32.69 -20.31
N MET A 432 -7.76 32.94 -19.60
CA MET A 432 -7.75 33.22 -18.16
C MET A 432 -7.18 32.05 -17.36
N ALA A 433 -7.62 30.82 -17.64
CA ALA A 433 -7.12 29.63 -16.95
C ALA A 433 -5.62 29.42 -17.17
N TRP A 434 -5.14 29.72 -18.38
CA TRP A 434 -3.73 29.65 -18.71
C TRP A 434 -2.89 30.68 -17.95
N GLU A 435 -3.33 31.94 -17.92
CA GLU A 435 -2.65 33.02 -17.19
C GLU A 435 -2.58 32.71 -15.69
N VAL A 436 -3.67 32.21 -15.11
CA VAL A 436 -3.72 31.79 -13.70
C VAL A 436 -2.76 30.64 -13.42
N TYR A 437 -2.70 29.63 -14.30
CA TYR A 437 -1.88 28.45 -14.08
C TYR A 437 -0.37 28.74 -14.19
N PHE A 438 0.05 29.46 -15.24
CA PHE A 438 1.48 29.64 -15.51
C PHE A 438 2.11 30.81 -14.77
N THR A 439 1.32 31.75 -14.24
CA THR A 439 1.76 33.02 -13.62
C THR A 439 2.71 33.85 -14.50
N SER A 440 2.64 35.18 -14.41
CA SER A 440 3.48 36.09 -15.20
C SER A 440 5.00 35.90 -14.97
N ASP A 441 5.38 35.28 -13.85
CA ASP A 441 6.76 35.16 -13.36
C ASP A 441 7.37 33.76 -13.54
N GLY A 442 6.63 32.78 -14.08
CA GLY A 442 7.10 31.40 -14.28
C GLY A 442 8.04 31.19 -15.48
N HIS A 443 8.40 32.27 -16.20
CA HIS A 443 9.26 32.24 -17.38
C HIS A 443 10.74 32.54 -17.10
N GLU A 444 11.13 32.76 -15.85
CA GLU A 444 12.53 32.95 -15.45
C GLU A 444 13.07 31.69 -14.75
N GLU A 445 13.61 30.73 -15.51
CA GLU A 445 14.76 29.87 -15.13
C GLU A 445 15.04 28.74 -16.14
N GLU A 446 15.15 29.02 -17.45
CA GLU A 446 15.85 28.11 -18.39
C GLU A 446 16.71 28.86 -19.43
N ASN A 447 17.17 30.07 -19.07
CA ASN A 447 18.30 30.72 -19.75
C ASN A 447 19.40 30.95 -18.72
N ASN A 448 20.24 29.94 -18.51
CA ASN A 448 21.65 30.13 -18.15
C ASN A 448 22.42 28.85 -18.50
N GLU A 449 23.22 29.00 -19.56
CA GLU A 449 24.41 28.25 -20.05
C GLU A 449 24.68 26.82 -19.57
#